data_AF-A0AA95SQK9-F1
#
_entry.id   AF-A0AA95SQK9-F1
#
_cell.length_a   1.000
_cell.length_b   1.000
_cell.length_c   1.000
_cell.angle_alpha   90.00
_cell.angle_beta   90.00
_cell.angle_gamma   90.00
#
_symmetry.space_group_name_H-M   'P 1'
#
loop_
_entity.id
_entity.type
_entity.pdbx_description
1 polymer ?
#
loop_
_entity_poly.entity_id
_entity_poly.type
_entity_poly.pdbx_seq_one_letter_code
_entity_poly.pdbx_strand_id
1 'polypeptide(L)' 'MMNVLIQISYISRDNNVMRRGSFQLNGNSKEKVAFDWWKKIQREMPFGGDLQQVIVDGEDITDSVKELDK' A
#
# COMPACT_ATOMS: atom_id res chain seq x y z
N MET A 1 7.32 18.80 6.61
CA MET A 1 7.30 17.35 6.36
C MET A 1 5.89 16.86 6.61
N MET A 2 5.20 16.36 5.58
CA MET A 2 3.88 15.74 5.74
C MET A 2 4.09 14.24 5.97
N ASN A 3 3.68 13.77 7.14
CA ASN A 3 3.56 12.34 7.41
C ASN A 3 2.15 11.91 7.00
N VAL A 4 2.04 10.80 6.29
CA VAL A 4 0.74 10.19 5.97
C VAL A 4 0.68 8.79 6.57
N LEU A 5 -0.50 8.44 7.06
CA LEU A 5 -0.75 7.08 7.52
C LEU A 5 -1.25 6.24 6.34
N ILE A 6 -0.46 5.25 5.93
CA ILE A 6 -0.80 4.33 4.86
C ILE A 6 -1.29 3.03 5.50
N GLN A 7 -2.45 2.55 5.08
CA GLN A 7 -3.03 1.28 5.45
C GLN A 7 -3.22 0.45 4.18
N ILE A 8 -2.53 -0.69 4.11
CA ILE A 8 -2.67 -1.66 3.02
C ILE A 8 -3.32 -2.92 3.58
N SER A 9 -4.42 -3.32 2.97
CA SER A 9 -5.11 -4.59 3.23
C SER A 9 -4.92 -5.50 2.02
N TYR A 10 -4.49 -6.72 2.25
CA TYR A 10 -4.25 -7.71 1.20
C TYR A 10 -4.59 -9.12 1.69
N ILE A 11 -4.91 -10.00 0.75
CA ILE A 11 -5.12 -11.41 1.04
C ILE A 11 -3.81 -12.16 0.75
N SER A 12 -3.31 -12.91 1.73
CA SER A 12 -2.18 -13.81 1.56
C SER A 12 -2.58 -15.20 2.04
N ARG A 13 -2.52 -16.21 1.15
CA ARG A 13 -2.90 -17.62 1.44
C ARG A 13 -4.17 -17.71 2.29
N ASP A 14 -5.26 -17.11 1.79
CA ASP A 14 -6.59 -17.08 2.41
C ASP A 14 -6.71 -16.29 3.74
N ASN A 15 -5.63 -15.64 4.20
CA ASN A 15 -5.68 -14.74 5.35
C ASN A 15 -5.76 -13.29 4.88
N ASN A 16 -6.72 -12.56 5.44
CA ASN A 16 -6.75 -11.10 5.30
C ASN A 16 -5.72 -10.47 6.24
N VAL A 17 -4.72 -9.84 5.65
CA VAL A 17 -3.66 -9.13 6.37
C VAL A 17 -3.82 -7.63 6.15
N MET A 18 -3.92 -6.90 7.25
CA MET A 18 -3.93 -5.44 7.25
C MET A 18 -2.64 -4.93 7.85
N ARG A 19 -1.87 -4.14 7.09
CA ARG A 19 -0.69 -3.44 7.57
C ARG A 19 -0.94 -1.94 7.58
N ARG A 20 -0.47 -1.28 8.64
CA ARG A 20 -0.48 0.18 8.78
C ARG A 20 0.96 0.66 8.98
N GLY A 21 1.31 1.74 8.32
CA GLY A 21 2.62 2.37 8.45
C GLY A 21 2.53 3.87 8.23
N SER A 22 3.31 4.61 9.00
CA SER A 22 3.42 6.07 8.86
C SER A 22 4.60 6.37 7.94
N PHE A 23 4.36 7.08 6.84
CA PHE A 23 5.38 7.38 5.86
C PHE A 23 5.52 8.87 5.63
N GLN A 24 6.74 9.31 5.36
CA GLN A 24 7.03 10.70 5.00
C GLN A 24 6.87 10.90 3.49
N LEU A 25 6.04 11.87 3.12
CA LEU A 25 5.96 12.35 1.74
C LEU A 25 7.16 13.26 1.46
N ASN A 26 8.30 12.68 1.10
CA ASN A 26 9.52 13.40 0.70
C ASN A 26 9.40 13.96 -0.73
N GLY A 27 8.35 14.74 -1.01
CA GLY A 27 8.05 15.25 -2.35
C GLY A 27 7.47 14.21 -3.32
N ASN A 28 7.22 12.97 -2.84
CA ASN A 28 6.51 11.94 -3.58
C ASN A 28 5.00 12.02 -3.28
N SER A 29 4.17 11.68 -4.27
CA SER A 29 2.73 11.53 -4.08
C SER A 29 2.41 10.37 -3.16
N LYS A 30 1.31 10.49 -2.41
CA LYS A 30 0.82 9.43 -1.52
C LYS A 30 0.62 8.10 -2.22
N GLU A 31 0.15 8.11 -3.48
CA GLU A 31 -0.05 6.89 -4.26
C GLU A 31 1.27 6.20 -4.58
N LYS A 32 2.32 6.97 -4.93
CA LYS A 32 3.65 6.43 -5.22
C LYS A 32 4.27 5.79 -3.98
N VAL A 33 4.16 6.42 -2.81
CA VAL A 33 4.69 5.88 -1.55
C VAL A 33 3.94 4.61 -1.14
N ALA A 34 2.61 4.60 -1.27
CA ALA A 34 1.80 3.42 -0.99
C ALA A 34 2.11 2.25 -1.95
N PHE A 35 2.29 2.56 -3.24
CA PHE A 35 2.69 1.60 -4.26
C PHE A 35 4.08 1.00 -4.00
N ASP A 36 5.08 1.84 -3.69
CA ASP A 36 6.44 1.36 -3.36
C ASP A 36 6.41 0.44 -2.13
N TRP A 37 5.63 0.80 -1.11
CA TRP A 37 5.44 -0.04 0.06
C TRP A 37 4.74 -1.36 -0.29
N TRP A 38 3.73 -1.33 -1.15
CA TRP A 38 3.07 -2.54 -1.65
C TRP A 38 4.05 -3.46 -2.40
N LYS A 39 4.87 -2.92 -3.31
CA LYS A 39 5.89 -3.70 -4.03
C LYS A 39 6.91 -4.31 -3.09
N LYS A 40 7.31 -3.58 -2.04
CA LYS A 40 8.19 -4.11 -0.99
C LYS A 40 7.54 -5.29 -0.26
N ILE A 41 6.29 -5.13 0.15
CA ILE A 41 5.49 -6.18 0.80
C ILE A 41 5.38 -7.42 -0.10
N GLN A 42 5.11 -7.25 -1.39
CA GLN A 42 5.06 -8.36 -2.35
C GLN A 42 6.41 -9.07 -2.51
N ARG A 43 7.53 -8.31 -2.54
CA ARG A 43 8.89 -8.90 -2.60
C ARG A 43 9.24 -9.71 -1.36
N GLU A 44 8.75 -9.29 -0.19
CA GLU A 44 8.95 -10.01 1.07
C GLU A 44 8.03 -11.25 1.20
N MET A 45 7.02 -11.39 0.34
CA MET A 45 6.07 -12.51 0.37
C MET A 45 6.43 -13.60 -0.63
N PRO A 46 6.78 -14.82 -0.17
CA PRO A 46 7.16 -15.92 -1.06
C PRO A 46 6.00 -16.45 -1.92
N PHE A 47 4.74 -16.19 -1.55
CA PHE A 47 3.55 -16.68 -2.25
C PHE A 47 2.73 -15.58 -2.91
N GLY A 48 3.26 -14.34 -2.93
CA GLY A 48 2.50 -13.17 -3.35
C GLY A 48 1.33 -12.85 -2.41
N GLY A 49 0.58 -11.81 -2.79
CA GLY A 49 -0.64 -11.41 -2.12
C GLY A 49 -1.47 -10.54 -3.05
N ASP A 50 -2.79 -10.62 -2.92
CA ASP A 50 -3.75 -9.85 -3.69
C ASP A 50 -4.10 -8.57 -2.95
N LEU A 51 -3.85 -7.43 -3.58
CA LEU A 51 -4.16 -6.12 -3.03
C LEU A 51 -5.69 -5.95 -2.94
N GLN A 52 -6.21 -5.85 -1.71
CA GLN A 52 -7.65 -5.62 -1.50
C GLN A 52 -7.95 -4.13 -1.43
N GLN A 53 -7.22 -3.40 -0.58
CA GLN A 53 -7.55 -2.01 -0.26
C GLN A 53 -6.31 -1.22 0.18
N VAL A 54 -6.23 0.04 -0.25
CA VAL A 54 -5.19 0.99 0.17
C VAL A 54 -5.84 2.29 0.61
N ILE A 55 -5.72 2.58 1.90
CA ILE A 55 -6.17 3.84 2.50
C ILE A 55 -4.95 4.67 2.86
N VAL A 56 -4.90 5.92 2.43
CA VAL A 56 -3.89 6.89 2.86
C VAL A 56 -4.56 8.08 3.51
N ASP A 57 -4.25 8.32 4.79
CA ASP A 57 -4.77 9.43 5.59
C ASP A 57 -6.32 9.48 5.63
N GLY A 58 -6.96 8.31 5.52
CA GLY A 58 -8.41 8.18 5.45
C GLY A 58 -9.00 8.22 4.04
N GLU A 59 -8.21 8.48 3.01
CA GLU A 59 -8.64 8.45 1.61
C GLU A 59 -8.33 7.10 0.96
N ASP A 60 -9.32 6.47 0.33
CA ASP A 60 -9.09 5.26 -0.46
C ASP A 60 -8.45 5.61 -1.80
N ILE A 61 -7.25 5.08 -2.03
CA ILE A 61 -6.47 5.26 -3.26
C ILE A 61 -6.19 3.92 -3.93
N THR A 62 -7.02 2.91 -3.65
CA THR A 62 -6.81 1.54 -4.13
C THR A 62 -6.69 1.49 -5.65
N ASP A 63 -7.58 2.20 -6.35
CA ASP A 63 -7.56 2.28 -7.82
C ASP A 63 -6.28 2.95 -8.32
N SER A 64 -5.86 4.07 -7.73
CA SER A 64 -4.63 4.76 -8.13
C SER A 64 -3.38 3.91 -7.96
N VAL A 65 -3.32 3.11 -6.88
CA VAL A 65 -2.21 2.17 -6.66
C VAL A 65 -2.23 1.01 -7.66
N LYS A 66 -3.42 0.52 -8.05
CA LYS A 66 -3.56 -0.50 -9.09
C LYS A 66 -3.19 0.05 -10.48
N GLU A 67 -3.53 1.30 -10.77
CA GLU A 67 -3.14 1.96 -12.02
C GLU A 67 -1.63 2.15 -12.13
N LEU A 68 -0.93 2.37 -11.02
CA LEU A 68 0.54 2.47 -10.98
C LEU A 68 1.25 1.12 -11.17
N ASP A 69 0.55 -0.01 -11.02
CA ASP A 69 1.12 -1.35 -11.26
C ASP A 69 1.09 -1.77 -12.74
N LYS A 70 0.38 -1.03 -13.60
CA LYS A 70 0.27 -1.27 -15.04
C LYS A 70 1.54 -0.87 -15.80
#